data_AF-A0A034WU67-F1
#
_entry.id   AF-A0A034WU67-F1
#
_cell.length_a   1.000
_cell.length_b   1.000
_cell.length_c   1.000
_cell.angle_alpha   90.00
_cell.angle_beta   90.00
_cell.angle_gamma   90.00
#
_symmetry.space_group_name_H-M   'P 1'
#
loop_
_entity.id
_entity.type
_entity.pdbx_description
1 polymer ?
#
loop_
_entity_poly.entity_id
_entity_poly.type
_entity_poly.pdbx_seq_one_letter_code
_entity_poly.pdbx_strand_id
1 'polypeptide(L)'
;MGRLTYLSIPEHERPLADRINVVLSATLSPTDLPTNVLLFPNLESAMKRLEQRDLRERIENVWIVGGSGVYREAMSSPRCHRLYITNIKHKFNCDIFFPKIPNSFKEIGPDPETPLGVQEENGVQYEYKIYQK
;
A
#
# COMPACT_ATOMS: atom_id res chain seq x y z
N MET A 1 6.07 0.30 1.25
CA MET A 1 5.56 1.67 1.49
C MET A 1 6.67 2.70 1.31
N GLY A 2 6.36 3.95 1.03
CA GLY A 2 7.36 5.03 0.96
C GLY A 2 7.79 5.56 2.33
N ARG A 3 8.94 6.26 2.40
CA ARG A 3 9.49 6.85 3.64
C ARG A 3 8.46 7.63 4.46
N LEU A 4 7.73 8.57 3.84
CA LEU A 4 6.78 9.43 4.55
C LEU A 4 5.59 8.65 5.09
N THR A 5 5.11 7.66 4.35
CA THR A 5 4.06 6.73 4.82
C THR A 5 4.54 5.90 6.01
N TYR A 6 5.79 5.43 5.97
CA TYR A 6 6.35 4.74 7.12
C TYR A 6 6.50 5.68 8.32
N LEU A 7 6.85 6.95 8.13
CA LEU A 7 6.99 7.92 9.22
C LEU A 7 5.66 8.43 9.78
N SER A 8 4.57 8.34 9.02
CA SER A 8 3.24 8.75 9.47
C SER A 8 2.52 7.72 10.35
N ILE A 9 2.97 6.46 10.36
CA ILE A 9 2.41 5.43 11.25
C ILE A 9 2.94 5.68 12.68
N PRO A 10 2.10 5.63 13.73
CA PRO A 10 2.54 5.80 15.11
C PRO A 10 3.71 4.89 15.48
N GLU A 11 4.69 5.37 16.26
CA GLU A 11 5.89 4.59 16.62
C GLU A 11 5.59 3.22 17.23
N HIS A 12 4.57 3.13 18.09
CA HIS A 12 4.17 1.89 18.74
C HIS A 12 3.49 0.89 17.79
N GLU A 13 3.04 1.33 16.61
CA GLU A 13 2.48 0.47 15.56
C GLU A 13 3.50 0.11 14.48
N ARG A 14 4.74 0.62 14.61
CA ARG A 14 5.83 0.37 13.65
C ARG A 14 6.85 -0.62 14.21
N PRO A 15 7.31 -1.59 13.40
CA PRO A 15 6.75 -1.98 12.11
C PRO A 15 5.37 -2.64 12.27
N LEU A 16 4.60 -2.63 11.18
CA LEU A 16 3.28 -3.25 11.16
C LEU A 16 3.38 -4.75 11.51
N ALA A 17 2.71 -5.18 12.58
CA ALA A 17 2.78 -6.54 13.11
C ALA A 17 2.37 -7.61 12.08
N ASP A 18 2.96 -8.81 12.21
CA ASP A 18 2.72 -10.01 11.39
C ASP A 18 2.94 -9.83 9.88
N ARG A 19 3.73 -8.81 9.50
CA ARG A 19 4.04 -8.46 8.11
C ARG A 19 5.52 -8.19 7.93
N ILE A 20 6.06 -8.59 6.78
CA ILE A 20 7.37 -8.13 6.33
C ILE A 20 7.22 -6.68 5.88
N ASN A 21 7.84 -5.76 6.62
CA ASN A 21 7.76 -4.34 6.33
C ASN A 21 8.87 -3.93 5.37
N VAL A 22 8.49 -3.29 4.26
CA VAL A 22 9.41 -2.80 3.24
C VAL A 22 9.25 -1.29 3.06
N VAL A 23 10.32 -0.54 3.31
CA VAL A 23 10.37 0.92 3.19
C VAL A 23 11.16 1.30 1.94
N LEU A 24 10.61 2.20 1.14
CA LEU A 24 11.24 2.78 -0.04
C LEU A 24 11.79 4.17 0.30
N SER A 25 13.11 4.33 0.22
CA SER A 25 13.80 5.61 0.43
C SER A 25 15.19 5.58 -0.19
N ALA A 26 15.54 6.65 -0.92
CA ALA A 26 16.92 6.89 -1.36
C ALA A 26 17.76 7.67 -0.33
N THR A 27 17.15 8.08 0.79
CA THR A 27 17.78 8.98 1.79
C THR A 27 18.00 8.35 3.15
N LEU A 28 17.33 7.23 3.44
CA LEU A 28 17.54 6.52 4.70
C LEU A 28 18.71 5.55 4.57
N SER A 29 19.31 5.27 5.71
CA SER A 29 20.28 4.20 5.93
C SER A 29 19.63 3.04 6.70
N PRO A 30 20.17 1.81 6.62
CA PRO A 30 19.67 0.68 7.40
C PRO A 30 19.67 0.92 8.92
N THR A 31 20.55 1.79 9.43
CA THR A 31 20.61 2.15 10.86
C THR A 31 19.47 3.05 11.31
N ASP A 32 18.74 3.68 10.37
CA ASP A 32 17.59 4.54 10.68
C ASP A 32 16.29 3.73 10.91
N LEU A 33 16.33 2.41 10.70
CA LEU A 33 15.16 1.54 10.75
C LEU A 33 15.43 0.33 11.66
N PRO A 34 14.37 -0.24 12.28
CA PRO A 34 14.49 -1.51 12.99
C PRO A 34 15.04 -2.62 12.09
N THR A 35 15.79 -3.56 12.67
CA THR A 35 16.48 -4.64 11.94
C THR A 35 15.55 -5.56 11.15
N ASN A 36 14.27 -5.63 11.53
CA ASN A 36 13.25 -6.42 10.85
C ASN A 36 12.51 -5.66 9.73
N VAL A 37 12.94 -4.44 9.39
CA VAL A 37 12.41 -3.64 8.28
C VAL A 37 13.39 -3.65 7.12
N LEU A 38 12.91 -4.03 5.93
CA LEU A 38 13.73 -4.01 4.73
C LEU A 38 13.71 -2.62 4.08
N LEU A 39 14.86 -2.15 3.63
CA LEU A 39 15.03 -0.84 3.01
C LEU A 39 15.50 -0.99 1.56
N PHE A 40 14.83 -0.31 0.63
CA PHE A 40 15.22 -0.26 -0.78
C PHE A 40 15.13 1.16 -1.33
N PRO A 41 15.95 1.52 -2.33
CA PRO A 41 15.91 2.84 -2.95
C PRO A 41 14.68 3.07 -3.82
N ASN A 42 14.06 2.01 -4.36
CA ASN A 42 12.91 2.09 -5.28
C ASN A 42 12.11 0.78 -5.30
N LEU A 43 10.90 0.82 -5.88
CA LEU A 43 9.99 -0.33 -5.90
C LEU A 43 10.56 -1.50 -6.70
N GLU A 44 11.23 -1.25 -7.83
CA GLU A 44 11.78 -2.34 -8.66
C GLU A 44 12.84 -3.15 -7.91
N SER A 45 13.77 -2.50 -7.22
CA SER A 45 14.78 -3.18 -6.41
C SER A 45 14.18 -3.97 -5.25
N ALA A 46 13.11 -3.45 -4.63
CA ALA A 46 12.35 -4.18 -3.62
C ALA A 46 11.70 -5.44 -4.22
N MET A 47 10.99 -5.30 -5.35
CA MET A 47 10.31 -6.44 -6.00
C MET A 47 11.29 -7.55 -6.38
N LYS A 48 12.44 -7.20 -6.98
CA LYS A 48 13.49 -8.18 -7.31
C LYS A 48 13.97 -8.98 -6.09
N ARG A 49 14.04 -8.34 -4.92
CA ARG A 49 14.42 -9.01 -3.66
C ARG A 49 13.30 -9.90 -3.13
N LEU A 50 12.05 -9.44 -3.19
CA LEU A 50 10.88 -10.21 -2.73
C LEU A 50 10.62 -11.44 -3.61
N GLU A 51 10.99 -11.37 -4.89
CA GLU A 51 10.90 -12.47 -5.85
C GLU A 51 11.97 -13.56 -5.63
N GLN A 52 13.00 -13.29 -4.81
CA GLN A 52 14.01 -14.29 -4.46
C GLN A 52 13.41 -15.41 -3.61
N ARG A 53 13.89 -16.64 -3.82
CA ARG A 53 13.31 -17.86 -3.27
C ARG A 53 13.05 -17.81 -1.77
N ASP A 54 14.01 -17.29 -1.00
CA ASP A 54 13.96 -17.22 0.47
C ASP A 54 12.79 -16.37 1.00
N LEU A 55 12.40 -15.32 0.28
CA LEU A 55 11.25 -14.48 0.64
C LEU A 55 9.99 -14.89 -0.09
N ARG A 56 10.09 -15.28 -1.36
CA ARG A 56 8.95 -15.70 -2.17
C ARG A 56 8.20 -16.88 -1.54
N GLU A 57 8.90 -17.84 -0.94
CA GLU A 57 8.28 -18.98 -0.26
C GLU A 57 7.61 -18.60 1.08
N ARG A 58 7.87 -17.40 1.60
CA ARG A 58 7.34 -16.89 2.88
C ARG A 58 6.28 -15.81 2.73
N ILE A 59 6.05 -15.33 1.51
CA ILE A 59 5.16 -14.21 1.21
C ILE A 59 3.99 -14.73 0.39
N GLU A 60 2.78 -14.58 0.92
CA GLU A 60 1.56 -14.85 0.18
C GLU A 60 1.24 -13.69 -0.79
N ASN A 61 1.15 -12.47 -0.25
CA ASN A 61 0.74 -11.28 -1.00
C ASN A 61 1.69 -10.09 -0.74
N VAL A 62 1.90 -9.27 -1.77
CA VAL A 62 2.62 -8.00 -1.66
C VAL A 62 1.64 -6.83 -1.69
N TRP A 63 1.54 -6.10 -0.59
CA TRP A 63 0.64 -4.96 -0.45
C TRP A 63 1.38 -3.64 -0.56
N ILE A 64 0.99 -2.82 -1.55
CA ILE A 64 1.43 -1.43 -1.64
C ILE A 64 0.50 -0.58 -0.78
N VAL A 65 0.98 -0.13 0.38
CA VAL A 65 0.21 0.69 1.33
C VAL A 65 0.56 2.19 1.23
N GLY A 66 1.07 2.62 0.07
CA GLY A 66 1.33 4.02 -0.27
C GLY A 66 2.78 4.48 -0.14
N GLY A 67 3.08 5.76 -0.37
CA GLY A 67 2.16 6.86 -0.68
C GLY A 67 1.92 7.11 -2.18
N SER A 68 1.47 8.31 -2.55
CA SER A 68 1.07 8.70 -3.92
C SER A 68 2.05 8.28 -5.03
N GLY A 69 3.36 8.54 -4.84
CA GLY A 69 4.39 8.14 -5.80
C GLY A 69 4.49 6.63 -5.97
N VAL A 70 4.45 5.88 -4.86
CA VAL A 70 4.54 4.41 -4.87
C VAL A 70 3.29 3.78 -5.48
N TYR A 71 2.10 4.34 -5.20
CA TYR A 71 0.87 3.91 -5.86
C TYR A 71 0.94 4.10 -7.38
N ARG A 72 1.45 5.24 -7.84
CA ARG A 72 1.58 5.54 -9.27
C ARG A 72 2.48 4.54 -9.96
N GLU A 73 3.68 4.31 -9.41
CA GLU A 73 4.65 3.35 -9.94
C GLU A 73 4.07 1.93 -9.96
N ALA A 74 3.41 1.51 -8.87
CA ALA A 74 2.81 0.19 -8.75
C ALA A 74 1.68 -0.03 -9.78
N MET A 75 0.75 0.91 -9.93
CA MET A 75 -0.37 0.77 -10.89
C MET A 75 0.09 0.71 -12.35
N SER A 76 1.22 1.34 -12.67
CA SER A 76 1.86 1.23 -13.99
C SER A 76 2.55 -0.12 -14.22
N SER A 77 2.84 -0.87 -13.16
CA SER A 77 3.50 -2.16 -13.25
C SER A 77 2.55 -3.26 -13.78
N PRO A 78 3.07 -4.25 -14.54
CA PRO A 78 2.32 -5.47 -14.81
C PRO A 78 2.09 -6.32 -13.55
N ARG A 79 2.85 -6.09 -12.47
CA ARG A 79 2.72 -6.85 -11.20
C ARG A 79 1.48 -6.46 -10.38
N CYS A 80 0.88 -5.30 -10.63
CA CYS A 80 -0.28 -4.85 -9.87
C CYS A 80 -1.57 -5.48 -10.41
N HIS A 81 -2.17 -6.35 -9.60
CA HIS A 81 -3.38 -7.11 -9.95
C HIS A 81 -4.67 -6.40 -9.53
N ARG A 82 -4.75 -5.94 -8.27
CA ARG A 82 -5.94 -5.35 -7.66
C ARG A 82 -5.65 -4.06 -6.90
N LEU A 83 -6.65 -3.20 -6.82
CA LEU A 83 -6.70 -2.02 -5.97
C LEU A 83 -7.83 -2.20 -4.96
N TYR A 84 -7.51 -2.07 -3.68
CA TYR A 84 -8.48 -2.03 -2.59
C TYR A 84 -8.60 -0.58 -2.14
N ILE A 85 -9.75 0.02 -2.40
CA ILE A 85 -10.01 1.45 -2.21
C ILE A 85 -11.09 1.63 -1.15
N THR A 86 -10.75 2.33 -0.07
CA THR A 86 -11.77 2.87 0.84
C THR A 86 -12.20 4.24 0.31
N ASN A 87 -13.39 4.29 -0.29
CA ASN A 87 -13.95 5.49 -0.89
C ASN A 87 -14.63 6.36 0.17
N ILE A 88 -13.87 7.31 0.73
CA ILE A 88 -14.36 8.26 1.74
C ILE A 88 -15.37 9.23 1.11
N LYS A 89 -16.61 9.24 1.60
CA LYS A 89 -17.72 10.09 1.13
C LYS A 89 -17.73 11.47 1.82
N HIS A 90 -16.54 12.03 2.04
CA HIS A 90 -16.33 13.33 2.65
C HIS A 90 -15.14 14.04 2.00
N LYS A 91 -15.11 15.38 2.09
CA LYS A 91 -14.00 16.19 1.57
C LYS A 91 -13.15 16.68 2.74
N PHE A 92 -11.86 16.37 2.69
CA PHE A 92 -10.86 16.89 3.62
C PHE A 92 -9.87 17.78 2.88
N ASN A 93 -9.22 18.68 3.62
CA ASN A 93 -8.08 19.43 3.10
C ASN A 93 -6.88 18.47 3.00
N CYS A 94 -6.41 18.23 1.78
CA CYS A 94 -5.29 17.33 1.49
C CYS A 94 -4.22 18.07 0.67
N ASP A 95 -2.97 17.71 0.91
CA ASP A 95 -1.79 18.17 0.16
C ASP A 95 -1.22 17.07 -0.76
N ILE A 96 -1.52 15.80 -0.47
CA ILE A 96 -1.13 14.63 -1.25
C ILE A 96 -2.37 13.88 -1.74
N PHE A 97 -2.37 13.51 -3.02
CA PHE A 97 -3.52 12.89 -3.69
C PHE A 97 -3.19 11.51 -4.27
N PHE A 98 -4.18 10.61 -4.24
CA PHE A 98 -4.07 9.33 -4.93
C PHE A 98 -4.00 9.54 -6.46
N PRO A 99 -3.10 8.87 -7.18
CA PRO A 99 -3.01 8.98 -8.65
C PRO A 99 -4.30 8.54 -9.35
N LYS A 100 -4.56 9.10 -10.54
CA LYS A 100 -5.69 8.66 -11.38
C LYS A 100 -5.58 7.16 -11.67
N ILE A 101 -6.65 6.41 -11.39
CA ILE A 101 -6.74 4.98 -11.69
C ILE A 101 -6.73 4.79 -13.22
N PRO A 102 -5.81 3.98 -13.79
CA PRO A 102 -5.79 3.69 -15.23
C PRO A 102 -7.06 2.97 -15.68
N ASN A 103 -7.51 3.24 -16.91
CA ASN A 103 -8.72 2.64 -17.50
C ASN A 103 -8.68 1.10 -17.61
N SER A 104 -7.49 0.51 -17.50
CA SER A 104 -7.29 -0.94 -17.45
C SER A 104 -7.90 -1.58 -16.20
N PHE A 105 -8.02 -0.82 -15.11
CA PHE A 105 -8.65 -1.30 -13.89
C PHE A 105 -10.17 -1.11 -13.99
N LYS A 106 -10.92 -2.17 -13.69
CA LYS A 106 -12.38 -2.18 -13.66
C LYS A 106 -12.86 -2.50 -12.26
N GLU A 107 -13.90 -1.79 -11.82
CA GLU A 107 -14.57 -2.09 -10.57
C GLU A 107 -15.18 -3.50 -10.65
N ILE A 108 -14.93 -4.31 -9.64
CA ILE A 108 -15.47 -5.67 -9.52
C ILE A 108 -16.30 -5.77 -8.25
N GLY A 109 -17.03 -6.87 -8.10
CA GLY A 109 -17.72 -7.19 -6.85
C GLY A 109 -16.75 -7.32 -5.67
N PRO A 110 -17.26 -7.13 -4.44
CA PRO A 110 -16.46 -7.28 -3.22
C PRO A 110 -15.99 -8.73 -3.04
N ASP A 111 -14.83 -8.91 -2.40
CA ASP A 111 -14.43 -10.22 -1.88
C ASP A 111 -15.36 -10.61 -0.71
N PRO A 112 -15.55 -11.92 -0.40
CA PRO A 112 -16.54 -12.38 0.59
C PRO A 112 -16.45 -11.73 1.97
N GLU A 113 -15.25 -11.32 2.40
CA GLU A 113 -15.00 -10.70 3.70
C GLU A 113 -15.11 -9.17 3.69
N THR A 114 -15.34 -8.56 2.52
CA THR A 114 -15.44 -7.10 2.40
C THR A 114 -16.84 -6.65 2.86
N PRO A 115 -16.95 -5.72 3.83
CA PRO A 115 -18.24 -5.18 4.24
C PRO A 115 -18.98 -4.54 3.07
N LEU A 116 -20.27 -4.85 2.96
CA LEU A 116 -21.13 -4.39 1.87
C LEU A 116 -21.74 -3.03 2.19
N GLY A 117 -21.84 -2.17 1.17
CA GLY A 117 -22.50 -0.88 1.25
C GLY A 117 -21.74 0.16 2.08
N VAL A 118 -22.46 1.20 2.48
CA VAL A 118 -21.89 2.35 3.19
C VAL A 118 -21.64 1.99 4.65
N GLN A 119 -20.43 2.26 5.10
CA GLN A 119 -20.01 2.23 6.50
C GLN A 119 -19.96 3.67 7.03
N GLU A 120 -20.03 3.85 8.34
CA GLU A 120 -19.92 5.16 8.98
C GLU A 120 -19.17 5.07 10.31
N GLU A 121 -18.17 5.92 10.50
CA GLU A 121 -17.43 6.07 11.74
C GLU A 121 -17.18 7.55 12.01
N ASN A 122 -17.42 8.01 13.24
CA ASN A 122 -17.23 9.41 13.65
C ASN A 122 -17.93 10.43 12.71
N GLY A 123 -19.10 10.06 12.15
CA GLY A 123 -19.85 10.88 11.20
C GLY A 123 -19.25 10.95 9.79
N VAL A 124 -18.24 10.12 9.49
CA VAL A 124 -17.62 10.01 8.17
C VAL A 124 -18.10 8.74 7.49
N GLN A 125 -18.84 8.90 6.40
CA GLN A 125 -19.29 7.78 5.58
C GLN A 125 -18.21 7.34 4.60
N TYR A 126 -18.09 6.05 4.37
CA TYR A 126 -17.18 5.47 3.39
C TYR A 126 -17.69 4.14 2.84
N GLU A 127 -17.10 3.67 1.75
CA GLU A 127 -17.47 2.41 1.11
C GLU A 127 -16.23 1.70 0.57
N TYR A 128 -16.17 0.38 0.68
CA TYR A 128 -15.07 -0.41 0.14
C TYR A 128 -15.33 -0.73 -1.33
N LYS A 129 -14.33 -0.46 -2.17
CA LYS A 129 -14.34 -0.73 -3.61
C LYS A 129 -13.12 -1.54 -4.00
N ILE A 130 -13.31 -2.53 -4.87
CA ILE A 130 -12.23 -3.33 -5.43
C ILE A 130 -12.17 -3.07 -6.92
N TYR A 131 -10.98 -2.77 -7.42
CA TYR A 131 -10.70 -2.70 -8.84
C TYR A 131 -9.71 -3.77 -9.22
N GLN A 132 -9.91 -4.42 -10.37
CA GLN A 132 -8.99 -5.41 -10.91
C GLN A 132 -8.58 -5.03 -12.33
N LYS A 133 -7.32 -5.28 -12.65
CA LYS A 133 -6.77 -5.10 -13.99
C LYS A 133 -7.23 -6.19 -14.95
#